data_AF-A0A949U4H1-F1
#
_entry.id   AF-A0A949U4H1-F1
#
_cell.length_a   1.000
_cell.length_b   1.000
_cell.length_c   1.000
_cell.angle_alpha   90.00
_cell.angle_beta   90.00
_cell.angle_gamma   90.00
#
_symmetry.space_group_name_H-M   'P 1'
#
loop_
_entity.id
_entity.type
_entity.pdbx_description
1 polymer ?
#
loop_
_entity_poly.entity_id
_entity_poly.type
_entity_poly.pdbx_seq_one_letter_code
_entity_poly.pdbx_strand_id
1 'polypeptide(L)' 'MDITSKLKDLKSLDIEINELKELLYVLMSKNDLTDKHVVECSQRLDELILEYQKFKNLI' A
#
# COMPACT_ATOMS: atom_id res chain seq x y z
N MET A 1 -4.29 -3.22 -24.13
CA MET A 1 -4.22 -3.61 -22.71
C MET A 1 -5.63 -4.00 -22.30
N ASP A 2 -5.83 -5.25 -21.88
CA ASP A 2 -7.16 -5.85 -21.63
C ASP A 2 -7.64 -5.56 -20.20
N ILE A 3 -8.96 -5.46 -19.97
CA ILE A 3 -9.55 -5.16 -18.66
C ILE A 3 -9.15 -6.22 -17.61
N THR A 4 -8.99 -7.47 -18.04
CA THR A 4 -8.64 -8.59 -17.16
C THR A 4 -7.25 -8.43 -16.56
N SER A 5 -6.30 -7.79 -17.26
CA SER A 5 -4.96 -7.53 -16.70
C SER A 5 -5.02 -6.44 -15.63
N LYS A 6 -5.74 -5.34 -15.88
CA LYS A 6 -5.88 -4.23 -14.91
C LYS A 6 -6.52 -4.69 -13.58
N LEU A 7 -7.48 -5.61 -13.63
CA LEU A 7 -8.10 -6.19 -12.42
C LEU A 7 -7.13 -7.05 -11.61
N LYS A 8 -6.20 -7.74 -12.28
CA LYS A 8 -5.15 -8.54 -11.63
C LYS A 8 -4.11 -7.64 -10.97
N ASP A 9 -3.78 -6.52 -11.61
CA ASP A 9 -2.87 -5.50 -11.06
C ASP A 9 -3.48 -4.84 -9.82
N LEU A 10 -4.78 -4.49 -9.86
CA LEU A 10 -5.50 -3.97 -8.69
C LEU A 10 -5.54 -4.95 -7.52
N LYS A 11 -5.78 -6.24 -7.78
CA LYS A 11 -5.74 -7.26 -6.72
C LYS A 11 -4.36 -7.40 -6.11
N SER A 12 -3.31 -7.29 -6.92
CA SER A 12 -1.93 -7.37 -6.43
C SER A 12 -1.59 -6.17 -5.54
N LEU A 13 -1.99 -4.96 -5.97
CA LEU A 13 -1.84 -3.76 -5.15
C LEU A 13 -2.63 -3.84 -3.84
N ASP A 14 -3.86 -4.35 -3.86
CA ASP A 14 -4.68 -4.48 -2.65
C ASP A 14 -4.04 -5.42 -1.62
N ILE A 15 -3.45 -6.53 -2.07
CA ILE A 15 -2.68 -7.44 -1.21
C ILE A 15 -1.48 -6.71 -0.60
N GLU A 16 -0.67 -6.05 -1.44
CA GLU A 16 0.53 -5.35 -0.98
C GLU A 16 0.21 -4.21 0.00
N ILE A 17 -0.87 -3.46 -0.23
CA ILE A 17 -1.38 -2.43 0.70
C ILE A 17 -1.76 -3.05 2.06
N ASN A 18 -2.43 -4.20 2.06
CA ASN A 18 -2.84 -4.84 3.30
C ASN A 18 -1.65 -5.42 4.07
N GLU A 19 -0.68 -6.04 3.39
CA GLU A 19 0.56 -6.51 4.00
C GLU A 19 1.36 -5.35 4.61
N LEU A 20 1.48 -4.22 3.90
CA LEU A 20 2.15 -3.03 4.42
C LEU A 20 1.41 -2.38 5.59
N LYS A 21 0.07 -2.39 5.60
CA LYS A 21 -0.71 -1.95 6.77
C LYS A 21 -0.40 -2.80 8.00
N GLU A 22 -0.41 -4.13 7.85
CA GLU A 22 -0.10 -5.03 8.97
C GLU A 22 1.33 -4.80 9.48
N LEU A 23 2.29 -4.65 8.57
CA LEU A 23 3.68 -4.33 8.93
C LEU A 23 3.77 -2.98 9.67
N LEU A 24 3.09 -1.94 9.17
CA LEU A 24 3.09 -0.62 9.80
C LEU A 24 2.48 -0.67 11.21
N TYR A 25 1.38 -1.40 11.41
CA TYR A 25 0.79 -1.61 12.73
C TYR A 25 1.77 -2.31 13.69
N VAL A 26 2.48 -3.34 13.21
CA VAL A 26 3.50 -4.03 14.01
C VAL A 26 4.66 -3.09 14.34
N LEU A 27 5.13 -2.28 13.39
CA LEU A 27 6.22 -1.32 13.61
C LEU A 27 5.79 -0.23 14.60
N MET A 28 4.59 0.34 14.46
CA MET A 28 4.06 1.34 15.40
C MET A 28 3.85 0.78 16.81
N SER A 29 3.62 -0.55 16.94
CA SER A 29 3.51 -1.19 18.25
C SER A 29 4.85 -1.45 18.93
N LYS A 30 5.96 -1.44 18.17
CA LYS A 30 7.30 -1.79 18.63
C LYS A 30 8.25 -0.60 18.69
N ASN A 31 8.02 0.41 17.86
CA ASN A 31 8.87 1.57 17.67
C ASN A 31 8.08 2.87 17.88
N ASP A 32 8.80 3.96 18.15
CA ASP A 32 8.20 5.30 18.15
C ASP A 32 7.66 5.66 16.77
N LEU A 33 6.59 6.46 16.73
CA LEU A 33 5.97 6.90 15.47
C LEU A 33 6.91 7.75 14.60
N THR A 34 7.95 8.33 15.20
CA THR A 34 8.99 9.09 14.52
C THR A 34 10.18 8.23 14.10
N ASP A 35 10.16 6.94 14.40
CA ASP A 35 11.17 6.01 13.94
C ASP A 35 11.23 6.03 12.41
N LYS A 36 12.45 6.12 11.88
CA LYS A 36 12.67 6.28 10.44
C LYS A 36 12.00 5.15 9.65
N HIS A 37 11.98 3.93 10.18
CA HIS A 37 11.35 2.80 9.51
C HIS A 37 9.82 2.88 9.52
N VAL A 38 9.22 3.41 10.58
CA VAL A 38 7.77 3.69 10.64
C VAL A 38 7.41 4.77 9.62
N VAL A 39 8.19 5.85 9.54
CA VAL A 39 7.96 6.94 8.58
C VAL A 39 8.10 6.46 7.14
N GLU A 40 9.18 5.76 6.79
CA GLU A 40 9.39 5.23 5.43
C GLU A 40 8.29 4.23 5.04
N CYS A 41 7.87 3.37 5.98
CA CYS A 41 6.78 2.41 5.74
C CYS A 41 5.45 3.13 5.51
N SER A 42 5.15 4.18 6.28
CA SER A 42 3.94 5.00 6.11
C SER A 42 3.91 5.72 4.75
N GLN A 43 5.03 6.30 4.32
CA GLN A 43 5.12 6.98 3.02
C GLN A 43 4.89 6.01 1.85
N ARG A 44 5.48 4.81 1.93
CA ARG A 44 5.32 3.79 0.91
C ARG A 44 3.89 3.25 0.83
N LEU A 45 3.22 3.14 1.98
CA LEU A 45 1.81 2.77 2.04
C LEU A 45 0.93 3.84 1.36
N ASP A 46 1.20 5.12 1.60
CA ASP A 46 0.47 6.23 0.97
C ASP A 46 0.66 6.23 -0.55
N GLU A 47 1.87 5.99 -1.04
CA GLU A 47 2.16 5.89 -2.48
C GLU A 47 1.35 4.77 -3.14
N LEU A 48 1.33 3.57 -2.55
CA LEU A 48 0.54 2.45 -3.06
C LEU A 48 -0.96 2.72 -3.02
N ILE A 49 -1.48 3.37 -1.98
CA ILE A 49 -2.89 3.76 -1.92
C ILE A 49 -3.23 4.73 -3.06
N LEU A 50 -2.35 5.71 -3.34
CA LEU A 50 -2.54 6.64 -4.45
C LEU A 50 -2.51 5.93 -5.81
N GLU A 51 -1.61 4.97 -6.00
CA GLU A 51 -1.56 4.16 -7.21
C GLU A 51 -2.83 3.32 -7.37
N TYR A 52 -3.29 2.66 -6.31
CA TYR A 52 -4.53 1.88 -6.32
C TYR A 52 -5.74 2.75 -6.69
N GLN A 53 -5.83 3.95 -6.10
CA GLN A 53 -6.90 4.90 -6.44
C GLN A 53 -6.83 5.36 -7.90
N LYS A 54 -5.64 5.66 -8.42
CA LYS A 54 -5.46 6.01 -9.84
C LYS A 54 -5.92 4.87 -10.75
N PHE A 55 -5.47 3.64 -10.49
CA PHE A 55 -5.88 2.46 -11.25
C PHE A 55 -7.39 2.20 -11.16
N LYS A 56 -7.98 2.34 -9.97
CA LYS A 56 -9.42 2.16 -9.76
C LYS A 56 -10.26 3.20 -10.49
N ASN A 57 -9.77 4.44 -10.61
CA ASN A 57 -10.45 5.50 -11.38
C ASN A 57 -10.26 5.37 -12.90
N LEU A 58 -9.35 4.49 -13.37
CA LEU A 58 -8.99 4.26 -14.77
C LEU A 58 -9.71 3.03 -15.40
N ILE A 59 -10.55 2.34 -14.63
CA ILE A 59 -11.33 1.16 -15.04
C ILE A 59 -12.81 1.50 -14.86
#